data_AF-A0A9R0RFC7-F1
#
_entry.id   AF-A0A9R0RFC7-F1
#
_cell.length_a   1.000
_cell.length_b   1.000
_cell.length_c   1.000
_cell.angle_alpha   90.00
_cell.angle_beta   90.00
_cell.angle_gamma   90.00
#
_symmetry.space_group_name_H-M   'P 1'
#
loop_
_entity.id
_entity.type
_entity.pdbx_description
1 polymer ?
#
loop_
_entity_poly.entity_id
_entity_poly.type
_entity_poly.pdbx_seq_one_letter_code
_entity_poly.pdbx_strand_id
1 'polypeptide(L)'
;MAGVTISRVGGALSLQKTRAASRPRAAPVATAAEILVCRSLGIVKDGEDVTAAALDAFAERFKEHMLSEVITTMRGLFKLNDANAHAVEEALLVHGGGAVLDLQRADEEAEL
;
A
#
# COMPACT_ATOMS: atom_id res chain seq x y z
N MET A 1 4.97 -17.08 16.05
CA MET A 1 5.06 -18.51 16.39
C MET A 1 3.71 -19.15 16.09
N ALA A 2 3.60 -19.97 15.05
CA ALA A 2 2.39 -20.77 14.85
C ALA A 2 2.39 -21.89 15.90
N GLY A 3 1.30 -22.06 16.64
CA GLY A 3 1.17 -23.07 17.69
C GLY A 3 0.25 -24.20 17.27
N VAL A 4 0.23 -25.26 18.06
CA VAL A 4 -0.81 -26.29 17.99
C VAL A 4 -1.44 -26.37 19.38
N THR A 5 -2.75 -26.14 19.45
CA THR A 5 -3.50 -26.28 20.69
C THR A 5 -4.06 -27.70 20.75
N ILE A 6 -3.77 -28.40 21.84
CA ILE A 6 -4.26 -29.75 22.11
C ILE A 6 -5.31 -29.66 23.20
N SER A 7 -6.54 -30.11 22.92
CA SER A 7 -7.61 -30.16 23.92
C SER A 7 -8.26 -31.55 23.94
N ARG A 8 -8.86 -31.92 25.08
CA ARG A 8 -9.53 -33.22 25.26
C ARG A 8 -11.02 -32.99 25.40
N VAL A 9 -11.82 -33.58 24.50
CA VAL A 9 -13.28 -33.53 24.55
C VAL A 9 -13.80 -34.96 24.46
N GLY A 10 -14.56 -35.38 25.47
CA GLY A 10 -15.27 -36.67 25.46
C GLY A 10 -14.39 -37.90 25.19
N GLY A 11 -13.24 -38.01 25.87
CA GLY A 11 -12.33 -39.15 25.72
C GLY A 11 -11.36 -39.08 24.53
N ALA A 12 -11.62 -38.25 23.53
CA ALA A 12 -10.75 -38.05 22.36
C ALA A 12 -9.87 -36.80 22.48
N LEU A 13 -8.66 -36.85 21.88
CA LEU A 13 -7.76 -35.70 21.76
C LEU A 13 -8.02 -34.97 20.45
N SER A 14 -8.20 -33.65 20.53
CA SER A 14 -8.40 -32.75 19.40
C SER A 14 -7.17 -31.86 19.22
N LEU A 15 -6.65 -31.81 17.98
CA LEU A 15 -5.52 -30.97 17.60
C LEU A 15 -6.01 -29.83 16.71
N GLN A 16 -5.89 -28.60 17.18
CA GLN A 16 -6.21 -27.41 16.40
C GLN A 16 -4.93 -26.66 16.05
N LYS A 17 -4.64 -26.54 14.76
CA LYS A 17 -3.51 -25.76 14.25
C LYS A 17 -3.86 -24.28 14.38
N THR A 18 -3.17 -23.56 15.27
CA THR A 18 -3.37 -22.11 15.39
C THR A 18 -2.54 -21.46 14.28
N ARG A 19 -3.25 -20.96 13.26
CA ARG A 19 -2.62 -20.15 12.22
C ARG A 19 -2.18 -18.85 12.89
N ALA A 20 -0.87 -18.59 12.89
CA ALA A 20 -0.37 -17.28 13.29
C ALA A 20 -1.13 -16.21 12.51
N ALA A 21 -1.63 -15.19 13.20
CA ALA A 21 -2.23 -14.03 12.53
C ALA A 21 -1.26 -13.58 11.43
N SER A 22 -1.75 -13.56 10.19
CA SER A 22 -0.95 -13.16 9.05
C SER A 22 -0.43 -11.76 9.34
N ARG A 23 0.87 -11.66 9.62
CA ARG A 23 1.57 -10.37 9.65
C ARG A 23 1.21 -9.65 8.34
N PRO A 24 0.85 -8.35 8.38
CA PRO A 24 0.58 -7.61 7.17
C PRO A 24 1.76 -7.86 6.22
N ARG A 25 1.45 -8.30 4.99
CA ARG A 25 2.45 -8.60 3.97
C ARG A 25 3.35 -7.37 3.88
N ALA A 26 4.64 -7.54 4.11
CA ALA A 26 5.59 -6.45 3.94
C ALA A 26 5.38 -5.89 2.54
N ALA A 27 5.15 -4.58 2.44
CA ALA A 27 5.04 -3.92 1.15
C ALA A 27 6.29 -4.29 0.33
N PRO A 28 6.16 -4.55 -0.97
CA PRO A 28 7.31 -4.77 -1.84
C PRO A 28 8.37 -3.69 -1.57
N VAL A 29 9.66 -4.04 -1.61
CA VAL A 29 10.76 -3.09 -1.30
C VAL A 29 10.65 -1.81 -2.13
N ALA A 30 10.20 -1.93 -3.39
CA ALA A 30 9.90 -0.80 -4.26
C ALA A 30 8.85 0.15 -3.68
N THR A 31 7.71 -0.39 -3.23
CA THR A 31 6.63 0.38 -2.59
C THR A 31 7.10 1.04 -1.29
N ALA A 32 7.94 0.37 -0.51
CA ALA A 32 8.51 0.96 0.71
C ALA A 32 9.47 2.13 0.41
N ALA A 33 10.29 2.00 -0.64
CA ALA A 33 11.18 3.06 -1.10
C ALA A 33 10.41 4.25 -1.68
N GLU A 34 9.37 3.98 -2.48
CA GLU A 34 8.46 5.00 -3.02
C GLU A 34 7.78 5.80 -1.90
N ILE A 35 7.18 5.12 -0.92
CA ILE A 35 6.57 5.78 0.25
C ILE A 35 7.60 6.64 0.98
N LEU A 36 8.84 6.16 1.15
CA LEU A 36 9.90 6.90 1.84
C LEU A 36 10.30 8.16 1.06
N VAL A 37 10.47 8.06 -0.26
CA VAL A 37 10.80 9.19 -1.13
C VAL A 37 9.66 10.21 -1.15
N CYS A 38 8.42 9.78 -1.41
CA CYS A 38 7.24 10.63 -1.41
C CYS A 38 7.04 11.34 -0.07
N ARG A 39 7.29 10.63 1.05
CA ARG A 39 7.25 11.23 2.38
C ARG A 39 8.36 12.24 2.62
N SER A 40 9.59 11.95 2.17
CA SER A 40 10.72 12.87 2.30
C SER A 40 10.53 14.17 1.50
N LEU A 41 9.82 14.08 0.37
CA LEU A 41 9.44 15.22 -0.47
C LEU A 41 8.19 15.97 0.02
N GLY A 42 7.53 15.48 1.09
CA GLY A 42 6.30 16.07 1.61
C GLY A 42 5.07 15.87 0.72
N ILE A 43 5.13 14.94 -0.24
CA ILE A 43 4.01 14.56 -1.11
C ILE A 43 3.03 13.70 -0.32
N VAL A 44 3.54 12.77 0.49
CA VAL A 44 2.73 11.85 1.30
C VAL A 44 3.03 12.03 2.79
N LYS A 45 1.98 12.07 3.62
CA LYS A 45 2.08 12.06 5.08
C LYS A 45 1.10 11.05 5.65
N ASP A 46 1.59 10.17 6.54
CA ASP A 46 0.78 9.13 7.18
C ASP A 46 0.04 8.18 6.20
N GLY A 47 0.56 8.06 4.97
CA GLY A 47 -0.02 7.24 3.90
C GLY A 47 -1.03 7.99 3.01
N GLU A 48 -1.28 9.27 3.27
CA GLU A 48 -2.18 10.11 2.47
C GLU A 48 -1.40 11.15 1.66
N ASP A 49 -1.85 11.44 0.44
CA ASP A 49 -1.33 12.55 -0.35
C ASP A 49 -1.70 13.88 0.33
N VAL A 50 -0.68 14.66 0.65
CA VAL A 50 -0.81 15.92 1.42
C VAL A 50 -1.64 16.95 0.65
N THR A 51 -1.49 17.01 -0.68
CA THR A 51 -2.21 17.96 -1.52
C THR A 51 -3.67 17.56 -1.66
N ALA A 52 -3.93 16.26 -1.84
CA ALA A 52 -5.30 15.74 -1.87
C ALA A 52 -6.02 16.00 -0.54
N ALA A 53 -5.40 15.63 0.59
CA ALA A 53 -5.97 15.83 1.91
C ALA A 53 -6.22 17.32 2.23
N ALA A 54 -5.33 18.21 1.80
CA ALA A 54 -5.52 19.66 1.95
C ALA A 54 -6.71 20.17 1.13
N LEU A 55 -6.89 19.70 -0.12
CA LEU A 55 -8.02 20.06 -0.95
C LEU A 55 -9.35 19.47 -0.44
N ASP A 56 -9.34 18.27 0.14
CA ASP A 56 -10.51 17.70 0.82
C ASP A 56 -10.92 18.54 2.02
N ALA A 57 -9.95 18.89 2.89
CA ALA A 57 -10.21 19.75 4.04
C ALA A 57 -10.68 21.15 3.64
N PHE A 58 -10.14 21.69 2.53
CA PHE A 58 -10.57 22.96 1.95
C PHE A 58 -12.00 22.86 1.40
N ALA A 59 -12.31 21.81 0.64
CA ALA A 59 -13.65 21.55 0.11
C ALA A 59 -14.70 21.47 1.23
N GLU A 60 -14.42 20.72 2.30
CA GLU A 60 -15.32 20.60 3.45
C GLU A 60 -15.57 21.94 4.16
N ARG A 61 -14.54 22.76 4.31
CA ARG A 61 -14.64 24.06 5.00
C ARG A 61 -15.45 25.09 4.21
N PHE A 62 -15.49 24.99 2.89
CA PHE A 62 -16.10 25.99 2.01
C PHE A 62 -17.25 25.44 1.15
N LYS A 63 -17.81 24.28 1.50
CA LYS A 63 -18.83 23.57 0.73
C LYS A 63 -20.09 24.38 0.41
N GLU A 64 -20.45 25.35 1.23
CA GLU A 64 -21.62 26.22 1.01
C GLU A 64 -21.34 27.43 0.11
N HIS A 65 -20.06 27.76 -0.11
CA HIS A 65 -19.63 28.98 -0.78
C HIS A 65 -18.83 28.71 -2.05
N MET A 66 -18.67 27.44 -2.43
CA MET A 66 -17.73 27.06 -3.47
C MET A 66 -18.41 26.17 -4.50
N LEU A 67 -18.26 26.57 -5.76
CA LEU A 67 -18.71 25.78 -6.90
C LEU A 67 -17.86 24.52 -7.00
N SER A 68 -18.51 23.37 -7.24
CA SER A 68 -17.82 22.09 -7.44
C SER A 68 -16.79 22.14 -8.57
N GLU A 69 -16.98 23.02 -9.55
CA GLU A 69 -16.04 23.25 -10.65
C GLU A 69 -14.69 23.83 -10.18
N VAL A 70 -14.69 24.67 -9.14
CA VAL A 70 -13.45 25.25 -8.60
C VAL A 70 -12.59 24.17 -7.96
N ILE A 71 -13.18 23.29 -7.15
CA ILE A 71 -12.46 22.15 -6.57
C ILE A 71 -11.96 21.19 -7.64
N THR A 72 -12.79 20.92 -8.65
CA THR A 72 -12.39 20.04 -9.77
C THR A 72 -11.20 20.63 -10.53
N THR A 73 -11.21 21.95 -10.75
CA THR A 73 -10.11 22.67 -11.41
C THR A 73 -8.83 22.65 -10.56
N MET A 74 -8.94 22.90 -9.25
CA MET A 74 -7.78 22.83 -8.34
C MET A 74 -7.17 21.42 -8.32
N ARG A 75 -7.99 20.37 -8.28
CA ARG A 75 -7.49 18.98 -8.38
C ARG A 75 -6.79 18.71 -9.71
N GLY A 76 -7.33 19.26 -10.80
CA GLY A 76 -6.69 19.21 -12.13
C GLY A 76 -5.35 19.93 -12.18
N LEU A 77 -5.24 21.11 -11.53
CA LEU A 77 -3.99 21.88 -11.45
C LEU A 77 -2.85 21.08 -10.81
N PHE A 78 -3.16 20.31 -9.77
CA PHE A 78 -2.20 19.45 -9.08
C PHE A 78 -2.08 18.05 -9.69
N LYS A 79 -2.75 17.77 -10.81
CA LYS A 79 -2.74 16.47 -11.49
C LYS A 79 -3.17 15.29 -10.61
N LEU A 80 -4.01 15.54 -9.61
CA LEU A 80 -4.45 14.50 -8.67
C LEU A 80 -5.33 13.43 -9.34
N ASN A 81 -5.93 13.75 -10.49
CA ASN A 81 -6.79 12.86 -11.26
C ASN A 81 -6.24 12.62 -12.68
N ASP A 82 -4.93 12.71 -12.87
CA ASP A 82 -4.31 12.52 -14.19
C ASP A 82 -4.33 11.03 -14.58
N ALA A 83 -5.24 10.67 -15.48
CA ALA A 83 -5.42 9.30 -15.95
C ALA A 83 -4.17 8.73 -16.64
N ASN A 84 -3.33 9.58 -17.24
CA ASN A 84 -2.08 9.11 -17.86
C ASN A 84 -1.04 8.78 -16.79
N ALA A 85 -0.93 9.62 -15.74
CA ALA A 85 -0.06 9.33 -14.61
C ALA A 85 -0.44 7.99 -13.95
N HIS A 86 -1.74 7.78 -13.74
CA HIS A 86 -2.27 6.53 -13.18
C HIS A 86 -2.00 5.32 -14.09
N ALA A 87 -2.21 5.47 -15.41
CA ALA A 87 -1.94 4.39 -16.36
C ALA A 87 -0.45 4.00 -16.42
N VAL A 88 0.45 4.98 -16.29
CA VAL A 88 1.90 4.74 -16.23
C VAL A 88 2.29 4.06 -14.93
N GLU A 89 1.75 4.49 -13.80
CA GLU A 89 1.97 3.85 -12.50
C GLU A 89 1.53 2.37 -12.52
N GLU A 90 0.32 2.09 -12.99
CA GLU A 90 -0.19 0.73 -13.17
C GLU A 90 0.71 -0.09 -14.11
N ALA A 91 1.17 0.49 -15.22
CA ALA A 91 2.09 -0.17 -16.14
C ALA A 91 3.45 -0.46 -15.48
N LEU A 92 3.97 0.43 -14.64
CA LEU A 92 5.21 0.23 -13.88
C LEU A 92 5.06 -0.82 -12.79
N LEU A 93 3.92 -0.87 -12.10
CA LEU A 93 3.61 -1.91 -11.11
C LEU A 93 3.48 -3.28 -11.78
N VAL A 94 2.85 -3.34 -12.95
CA VAL A 94 2.74 -4.57 -13.76
C VAL A 94 4.12 -5.00 -14.29
N HIS A 95 4.91 -4.06 -14.82
CA HIS A 95 6.25 -4.36 -15.36
C HIS A 95 7.26 -4.73 -14.26
N GLY A 96 7.17 -4.09 -13.09
CA GLY A 96 7.95 -4.41 -11.89
C GLY A 96 7.43 -5.63 -11.10
N GLY A 97 6.36 -6.28 -11.56
CA GLY A 97 5.64 -7.30 -10.81
C GLY A 97 6.18 -8.73 -10.95
N GLY A 98 6.69 -9.29 -9.83
CA GLY A 98 6.73 -10.72 -9.55
C GLY A 98 8.10 -11.41 -9.67
N ALA A 99 8.74 -11.36 -10.83
CA ALA A 99 9.88 -12.23 -11.14
C ALA A 99 11.26 -11.64 -10.82
N VAL A 100 11.38 -10.32 -10.60
CA VAL A 100 12.70 -9.66 -10.45
C VAL A 100 13.24 -9.74 -9.02
N LEU A 101 12.39 -9.98 -8.01
CA LEU A 101 12.85 -10.13 -6.62
C LEU A 101 13.21 -11.58 -6.22
N ASP A 102 12.86 -12.58 -7.03
CA ASP A 102 13.29 -13.97 -6.82
C ASP A 102 14.69 -14.27 -7.41
N LEU A 103 15.22 -13.39 -8.26
CA LEU A 103 16.56 -13.57 -8.85
C LEU A 103 17.72 -13.35 -7.87
N GLN A 104 17.49 -12.78 -6.68
CA GLN A 104 18.55 -12.59 -5.67
C GLN A 104 18.63 -13.69 -4.61
N ARG A 105 17.72 -14.68 -4.62
CA ARG A 105 17.79 -15.82 -3.68
C ARG A 105 18.32 -17.11 -4.31
N ALA A 106 18.28 -17.24 -5.63
CA ALA A 106 18.72 -18.47 -6.30
C ALA A 106 20.23 -18.52 -6.59
N ASP A 107 20.94 -17.38 -6.58
CA ASP A 107 22.39 -17.34 -6.89
C ASP A 107 23.30 -17.54 -5.67
N GLU A 108 22.79 -17.54 -4.44
CA GLU A 108 23.60 -17.81 -3.23
C GLU A 108 23.49 -19.27 -2.71
N GLU A 109 22.57 -20.09 -3.21
CA GLU A 109 22.42 -21.50 -2.79
C GLU A 109 23.11 -22.52 -3.74
N ALA A 110 23.86 -22.04 -4.74
CA ALA A 110 24.64 -22.90 -5.65
C ALA A 110 26.13 -23.06 -5.28
N GLU A 111 26.60 -22.43 -4.19
CA GLU A 111 28.02 -22.40 -3.79
C GLU A 111 28.23 -22.71 -2.28
N LEU A 112 27.52 -23.70 -1.70
CA LEU A 112 27.90 -24.34 -0.43
C LEU A 112 27.55 -25.83 -0.39
#